data_AF-A0A2A5XPC5-F1
#
_entry.id   AF-A0A2A5XPC5-F1
#
_cell.length_a   1.000
_cell.length_b   1.000
_cell.length_c   1.000
_cell.angle_alpha   90.00
_cell.angle_beta   90.00
_cell.angle_gamma   90.00
#
_symmetry.space_group_name_H-M   'P 1'
#
loop_
_entity.id
_entity.type
_entity.pdbx_description
1 polymer ?
#
loop_
_entity_poly.entity_id
_entity_poly.type
_entity_poly.pdbx_seq_one_letter_code
_entity_poly.pdbx_strand_id
1 'polypeptide(L)'
;MIFYKSNTNIITYPYSDKIIHFILFFVQSMFITKTYIARNFKSDKLMPKIIFYFLIFCFSVELIQIYLPYRSFELLDLTSNLIGSISGAFFVFFLESKI
;
A
#
# COMPACT_ATOMS: atom_id res chain seq x y z
N MET A 1 22.60 -35.45 -2.72
CA MET A 1 21.54 -34.43 -2.62
C MET A 1 20.95 -34.25 -4.00
N ILE A 2 19.78 -34.85 -4.26
CA ILE A 2 19.14 -34.84 -5.57
C ILE A 2 18.52 -33.45 -5.75
N PHE A 3 19.05 -32.67 -6.70
CA PHE A 3 18.42 -31.42 -7.13
C PHE A 3 17.11 -31.76 -7.85
N TYR A 4 15.99 -31.59 -7.17
CA TYR A 4 14.68 -31.63 -7.79
C TYR A 4 14.55 -30.41 -8.70
N LYS A 5 14.85 -30.58 -10.00
CA LYS A 5 14.57 -29.57 -11.02
C LYS A 5 13.06 -29.54 -11.25
N SER A 6 12.37 -28.69 -10.50
CA SER A 6 10.94 -28.44 -10.70
C SER A 6 10.72 -27.90 -12.12
N ASN A 7 10.17 -28.73 -13.00
CA ASN A 7 9.77 -28.37 -14.35
C ASN A 7 8.39 -27.68 -14.33
N THR A 8 8.18 -26.83 -13.34
CA THR A 8 7.04 -25.93 -13.31
C THR A 8 7.34 -24.84 -14.33
N ASN A 9 6.52 -24.75 -15.38
CA ASN A 9 6.31 -23.48 -16.08
C ASN A 9 5.71 -22.54 -15.04
N ILE A 10 6.54 -21.99 -14.15
CA ILE A 10 6.13 -20.98 -13.21
C ILE A 10 5.83 -19.80 -14.12
N ILE A 11 4.55 -19.57 -14.38
CA ILE A 11 4.09 -18.32 -14.95
C ILE A 11 4.42 -17.29 -13.87
N THR A 12 5.67 -16.82 -13.86
CA THR A 12 6.10 -15.71 -13.03
C THR A 12 5.46 -14.49 -13.65
N TYR A 13 4.25 -14.16 -13.22
CA TYR A 13 3.55 -12.99 -13.71
C TYR A 13 4.34 -11.77 -13.20
N PRO A 14 5.10 -11.06 -14.06
CA PRO A 14 6.11 -10.13 -13.60
C PRO A 14 5.52 -8.88 -12.91
N TYR A 15 4.20 -8.75 -12.88
CA TYR A 15 3.46 -7.62 -12.31
C TYR A 15 2.44 -8.02 -11.23
N SER A 16 2.23 -9.31 -10.95
CA SER A 16 1.23 -9.72 -9.95
C SER A 16 1.56 -9.21 -8.55
N ASP A 17 2.85 -9.16 -8.22
CA ASP A 17 3.37 -8.60 -6.98
C ASP A 17 2.92 -7.13 -6.81
N LYS A 18 3.02 -6.32 -7.88
CA LYS A 18 2.67 -4.90 -7.86
C LYS A 18 1.17 -4.67 -7.63
N ILE A 19 0.34 -5.55 -8.19
CA ILE A 19 -1.11 -5.55 -7.96
C ILE A 19 -1.42 -5.87 -6.49
N ILE A 20 -0.71 -6.84 -5.91
CA ILE A 20 -0.87 -7.19 -4.49
C ILE A 20 -0.48 -6.00 -3.60
N HIS A 21 0.66 -5.36 -3.89
CA HIS A 21 1.09 -4.12 -3.22
C HIS A 21 0.00 -3.04 -3.28
N PHE A 22 -0.56 -2.77 -4.45
CA PHE A 22 -1.68 -1.83 -4.59
C PHE A 22 -2.89 -2.22 -3.71
N ILE A 23 -3.36 -3.46 -3.80
CA ILE A 23 -4.56 -3.92 -3.08
C ILE A 23 -4.36 -3.83 -1.55
N LEU A 24 -3.21 -4.26 -1.04
CA LEU A 24 -2.92 -4.23 0.39
C LEU A 24 -2.94 -2.80 0.94
N PHE A 25 -2.26 -1.88 0.26
CA PHE A 25 -2.20 -0.48 0.68
C PHE A 25 -3.52 0.26 0.45
N PHE A 26 -4.31 -0.13 -0.55
CA PHE A 26 -5.68 0.34 -0.75
C PHE A 26 -6.57 -0.03 0.44
N VAL A 27 -6.63 -1.31 0.81
CA VAL A 27 -7.46 -1.76 1.94
C VAL A 27 -6.98 -1.16 3.27
N GLN A 28 -5.66 -1.10 3.48
CA GLN A 28 -5.07 -0.47 4.66
C GLN A 28 -5.49 1.00 4.79
N SER A 29 -5.32 1.78 3.72
CA SER A 29 -5.63 3.21 3.75
C SER A 29 -7.13 3.48 3.93
N MET A 30 -7.99 2.62 3.39
CA MET A 30 -9.44 2.68 3.67
C MET A 30 -9.72 2.55 5.17
N PHE A 31 -9.20 1.51 5.83
CA PHE A 31 -9.47 1.29 7.26
C PHE A 31 -8.92 2.41 8.14
N ILE A 32 -7.70 2.88 7.85
CA ILE A 32 -7.09 3.97 8.61
C ILE A 32 -7.88 5.26 8.44
N THR A 33 -8.24 5.61 7.20
CA THR A 33 -9.01 6.84 6.91
C THR A 33 -10.39 6.80 7.56
N LYS A 34 -11.09 5.66 7.45
CA LYS A 34 -12.41 5.48 8.08
C LYS A 34 -12.33 5.60 9.60
N THR A 35 -11.33 4.98 10.22
CA THR A 35 -11.13 5.06 11.67
C THR A 35 -10.81 6.49 12.11
N TYR A 36 -10.01 7.21 11.32
CA TYR A 36 -9.63 8.58 11.62
C TYR A 36 -10.83 9.55 11.51
N ILE A 37 -11.69 9.38 10.50
CA ILE A 37 -12.94 10.13 10.35
C ILE A 37 -13.93 9.79 11.48
N ALA A 38 -14.14 8.50 11.75
CA ALA A 38 -15.11 8.03 12.77
C ALA A 38 -14.77 8.51 14.18
N ARG A 39 -13.49 8.75 14.49
CA ARG A 39 -13.05 9.35 15.76
C ARG A 39 -13.31 10.86 15.84
N ASN A 40 -14.07 11.43 14.90
CA ASN A 40 -14.47 12.84 14.88
C ASN A 40 -13.30 13.83 14.96
N PHE A 41 -12.17 13.51 14.35
CA PHE A 41 -11.09 14.47 14.11
C PHE A 41 -11.52 15.47 13.02
N LYS A 42 -12.60 16.22 13.24
CA LYS A 42 -13.08 17.26 12.32
C LYS A 42 -12.03 18.38 12.30
N SER A 43 -11.14 18.30 11.32
CA SER A 43 -10.11 19.29 11.07
C SER A 43 -10.05 19.51 9.57
N ASP A 44 -10.02 20.78 9.16
CA ASP A 44 -9.90 21.16 7.75
C ASP A 44 -8.59 20.66 7.11
N LYS A 45 -7.65 20.20 7.94
CA LYS A 45 -6.36 19.62 7.54
C LYS A 45 -6.31 18.09 7.68
N LEU A 46 -7.45 17.41 7.81
CA LEU A 46 -7.53 15.96 7.99
C LEU A 46 -6.91 15.20 6.79
N MET A 47 -7.33 15.51 5.58
CA MET A 47 -6.85 14.81 4.38
C MET A 47 -5.34 15.01 4.13
N PRO A 48 -4.78 16.25 4.17
CA PRO A 48 -3.34 16.44 4.05
C PRO A 48 -2.52 15.70 5.12
N LYS A 49 -3.02 15.62 6.37
CA LYS A 49 -2.35 14.87 7.45
C LYS A 49 -2.31 13.38 7.15
N ILE A 50 -3.44 12.80 6.74
CA ILE A 50 -3.52 11.37 6.39
C ILE A 50 -2.56 11.04 5.25
N ILE A 51 -2.56 11.84 4.18
CA ILE A 51 -1.66 11.66 3.04
C ILE A 51 -0.19 11.75 3.47
N PHE A 52 0.15 12.71 4.33
CA PHE A 52 1.51 12.86 4.86
C PHE A 52 1.98 11.60 5.62
N TYR A 53 1.13 11.04 6.49
CA TYR A 53 1.47 9.81 7.20
C TYR A 53 1.57 8.59 6.27
N PHE A 54 0.74 8.49 5.23
CA PHE A 54 0.87 7.42 4.23
C PHE A 54 2.14 7.56 3.40
N LEU A 55 2.55 8.77 3.03
CA LEU A 55 3.83 9.00 2.34
C LEU A 55 4.99 8.47 3.19
N ILE A 56 5.06 8.88 4.47
CA ILE A 56 6.09 8.40 5.40
C ILE A 56 6.05 6.87 5.51
N PHE A 57 4.85 6.30 5.67
CA PHE A 57 4.69 4.86 5.83
C PHE A 57 5.16 4.08 4.59
N CYS A 58 4.72 4.45 3.38
CA CYS A 58 5.12 3.79 2.13
C CYS A 58 6.64 3.84 1.93
N PHE A 59 7.27 4.99 2.17
CA PHE A 59 8.73 5.11 2.12
C PHE A 59 9.41 4.24 3.18
N SER A 60 8.88 4.21 4.40
CA SER A 60 9.46 3.40 5.48
C SER A 60 9.44 1.92 5.15
N VAL A 61 8.35 1.41 4.57
CA VAL A 61 8.24 0.01 4.15
C VAL A 61 9.30 -0.34 3.11
N GLU A 62 9.49 0.50 2.10
CA GLU A 62 10.51 0.27 1.05
C GLU A 62 11.93 0.38 1.60
N LEU A 63 12.19 1.30 2.53
CA LEU A 63 13.49 1.36 3.22
C LEU A 63 13.76 0.11 4.05
N ILE A 64 12.75 -0.44 4.73
CA ILE A 64 12.88 -1.70 5.49
C ILE A 64 13.22 -2.86 4.55
N GLN A 65 12.68 -2.88 3.33
CA GLN A 65 12.97 -3.95 2.35
C GLN A 65 14.45 -4.04 1.96
N ILE A 66 15.24 -2.96 2.08
CA ILE A 66 16.69 -2.99 1.85
C ILE A 66 17.39 -3.98 2.80
N TYR A 67 16.84 -4.17 4.00
CA TYR A 67 17.40 -5.05 5.02
C TYR A 67 16.88 -6.50 4.94
N LEU A 68 15.93 -6.79 4.03
CA LEU A 68 15.37 -8.12 3.86
C LEU A 68 16.13 -8.89 2.78
N PRO A 69 16.69 -10.09 3.06
CA PRO A 69 17.54 -10.80 2.11
C PRO A 69 16.81 -11.31 0.85
N TYR A 70 15.48 -11.35 0.87
CA TYR A 70 14.62 -11.84 -0.20
C TYR A 70 13.85 -10.73 -0.93
N ARG A 71 14.07 -9.46 -0.57
CA ARG A 71 13.46 -8.29 -1.21
C ARG A 71 14.54 -7.23 -1.49
N SER A 72 14.20 -6.28 -2.32
CA SER A 72 15.05 -5.15 -2.66
C SER A 72 14.17 -3.92 -2.81
N PHE A 73 14.71 -2.75 -2.51
CA PHE A 73 14.03 -1.49 -2.78
C PHE A 73 13.65 -1.40 -4.27
N GLU A 74 12.35 -1.29 -4.57
CA GLU A 74 11.85 -1.18 -5.93
C GLU A 74 10.94 0.02 -6.09
N LEU A 75 11.27 0.89 -7.05
CA LEU A 75 10.48 2.12 -7.28
C LEU A 75 9.04 1.81 -7.69
N LEU A 76 8.81 0.71 -8.42
CA LEU A 76 7.47 0.28 -8.81
C LEU A 76 6.63 -0.18 -7.62
N ASP A 77 7.23 -0.81 -6.61
CA ASP A 77 6.54 -1.14 -5.36
C ASP A 77 6.16 0.12 -4.60
N LEU A 78 7.10 1.07 -4.47
CA LEU A 78 6.81 2.36 -3.86
C LEU A 78 5.63 3.05 -4.55
N THR A 79 5.63 3.13 -5.89
CA THR A 79 4.52 3.75 -6.63
C THR A 79 3.20 3.00 -6.45
N SER A 80 3.22 1.67 -6.43
CA SER A 80 2.03 0.84 -6.23
C SER A 80 1.44 1.05 -4.83
N ASN A 81 2.30 1.07 -3.81
CA ASN A 81 1.94 1.36 -2.41
C ASN A 81 1.32 2.76 -2.27
N LEU A 82 1.91 3.77 -2.94
CA LEU A 82 1.41 5.15 -2.91
C LEU A 82 0.07 5.30 -3.62
N ILE A 83 -0.08 4.75 -4.83
CA ILE A 83 -1.35 4.82 -5.58
C ILE A 83 -2.46 4.08 -4.82
N GLY A 84 -2.14 2.91 -4.24
CA GLY A 84 -3.06 2.17 -3.36
C GLY A 84 -3.50 3.01 -2.17
N SER A 85 -2.55 3.58 -1.43
CA SER A 85 -2.84 4.38 -0.24
C SER A 85 -3.66 5.64 -0.53
N ILE A 86 -3.32 6.34 -1.61
CA ILE A 86 -4.02 7.57 -2.01
C ILE A 86 -5.45 7.22 -2.45
N SER A 87 -5.60 6.23 -3.34
CA SER A 87 -6.92 5.84 -3.84
C SER A 87 -7.85 5.33 -2.74
N GLY A 88 -7.35 4.54 -1.78
CA GLY A 88 -8.18 4.06 -0.67
C GLY A 88 -8.58 5.18 0.31
N ALA A 89 -7.71 6.15 0.56
CA ALA A 89 -8.04 7.33 1.35
C ALA A 89 -9.14 8.18 0.69
N PHE A 90 -8.97 8.50 -0.61
CA PHE A 90 -9.96 9.24 -1.38
C PHE A 90 -11.29 8.50 -1.50
N PHE A 91 -11.25 7.18 -1.66
CA PHE A 91 -12.46 6.36 -1.73
C PHE A 91 -13.30 6.50 -0.46
N VAL A 92 -12.69 6.41 0.74
CA VAL A 92 -13.42 6.60 1.99
C VAL A 92 -13.92 8.02 2.15
N PHE A 93 -13.11 9.02 1.83
CA PHE A 93 -13.56 10.41 1.93
C PHE A 93 -14.76 10.70 1.01
N PHE A 94 -14.75 10.16 -0.20
CA PHE A 94 -15.87 10.27 -1.12
C PHE A 94 -17.13 9.57 -0.58
N LEU A 95 -16.99 8.40 0.04
CA LEU A 95 -18.11 7.69 0.66
C LEU A 95 -18.69 8.48 1.84
N GLU A 96 -17.85 8.95 2.77
CA GLU A 96 -18.27 9.68 3.96
C GLU A 96 -18.79 11.10 3.63
N SER A 97 -18.34 11.72 2.54
CA SER A 97 -18.87 13.02 2.08
C SER A 97 -20.30 12.96 1.53
N LYS A 98 -20.78 11.75 1.20
CA LYS A 98 -22.12 11.52 0.64
C LYS A 98 -23.15 11.08 1.69
N ILE A 99 -22.71 10.86 2.93
CA ILE A 99 -23.54 10.48 4.08
C ILE A 99 -23.81 11.73 4.91
#